data_AF-A0A0Q8V3M3-F1
#
_entry.id   AF-A0A0Q8V3M3-F1
#
_cell.length_a   1.000
_cell.length_b   1.000
_cell.length_c   1.000
_cell.angle_alpha   90.00
_cell.angle_beta   90.00
_cell.angle_gamma   90.00
#
_symmetry.space_group_name_H-M   'P 1'
#
loop_
_entity.id
_entity.type
_entity.pdbx_description
1 polymer ?
#
loop_
_entity_poly.entity_id
_entity_poly.type
_entity_poly.pdbx_seq_one_letter_code
_entity_poly.pdbx_strand_id
1 'polypeptide(L)'
;MTGKQLDHQHAVYSYGTTPLTLMYSPTATAAWEVYYGGEYLGLIEEVHLDGEAWPRFVARLPGEEEGTEVGDGVPASDWRLAVEVLAAHAGL
;
A
#
# COMPACT_ATOMS: atom_id res chain seq x y z
N MET A 1 -9.38 -27.09 0.04
CA MET A 1 -8.94 -25.78 -0.48
C MET A 1 -9.55 -24.70 0.38
N THR A 2 -8.86 -24.27 1.44
CA THR A 2 -9.30 -23.12 2.24
C THR A 2 -8.78 -21.87 1.55
N GLY A 3 -9.51 -21.40 0.54
CA GLY A 3 -9.28 -20.07 0.00
C GLY A 3 -9.51 -19.09 1.14
N LYS A 4 -8.43 -18.55 1.70
CA LYS A 4 -8.48 -17.32 2.49
C LYS A 4 -8.91 -16.24 1.52
N GLN A 5 -10.22 -16.13 1.28
CA GLN A 5 -10.80 -14.95 0.69
C GLN A 5 -10.58 -13.88 1.77
N LEU A 6 -9.51 -13.11 1.61
CA LEU A 6 -9.31 -11.90 2.40
C LEU A 6 -10.46 -11.02 2.00
N ASP A 7 -11.52 -11.01 2.82
CA ASP A 7 -12.65 -10.10 2.70
C ASP A 7 -12.09 -8.73 2.36
N HIS A 8 -12.62 -8.10 1.31
CA HIS A 8 -12.19 -6.81 0.79
C HIS A 8 -12.17 -5.77 1.93
N GLN A 9 -11.04 -5.66 2.63
CA GLN A 9 -10.88 -4.72 3.72
C GLN A 9 -10.66 -3.36 3.06
N HIS A 10 -11.72 -2.57 3.02
CA HIS A 10 -11.68 -1.17 2.64
C HIS A 10 -11.47 -0.36 3.92
N ALA A 11 -10.37 0.40 3.97
CA ALA A 11 -10.16 1.37 5.01
C ALA A 11 -10.16 2.76 4.37
N VAL A 12 -11.16 3.57 4.71
CA VAL A 12 -11.26 4.96 4.26
C VAL A 12 -10.72 5.85 5.37
N TYR A 13 -9.68 6.59 5.06
CA TYR A 13 -9.09 7.59 5.95
C TYR A 13 -9.30 8.99 5.35
N SER A 14 -9.35 10.00 6.19
CA SER A 14 -9.34 11.39 5.75
C SER A 14 -7.90 11.89 5.75
N TYR A 15 -7.37 12.29 4.58
CA TYR A 15 -6.08 13.00 4.48
C TYR A 15 -6.36 14.41 3.97
N GLY A 16 -6.17 15.43 4.80
CA GLY A 16 -6.60 16.79 4.49
C GLY A 16 -8.13 16.90 4.30
N THR A 17 -8.57 17.52 3.20
CA THR A 17 -10.00 17.73 2.88
C THR A 17 -10.61 16.68 1.95
N THR A 18 -9.82 15.73 1.46
CA THR A 18 -10.22 14.77 0.43
C THR A 18 -10.13 13.34 1.00
N PRO A 19 -11.03 12.42 0.62
CA PRO A 19 -10.93 11.04 1.08
C PRO A 19 -9.69 10.36 0.51
N LEU A 20 -8.96 9.68 1.40
CA LEU A 20 -7.92 8.72 1.09
C LEU A 20 -8.51 7.31 1.26
N THR A 21 -8.46 6.50 0.21
CA THR A 21 -9.02 5.15 0.21
C THR A 21 -7.88 4.14 0.10
N LEU A 22 -7.81 3.19 1.04
CA LEU A 22 -6.95 2.02 0.95
C LEU A 22 -7.83 0.81 0.60
N MET A 23 -7.48 0.14 -0.50
CA MET A 23 -8.17 -1.07 -0.99
C MET A 23 -7.20 -2.23 -1.05
N TYR A 24 -7.55 -3.37 -0.46
CA TYR A 24 -6.72 -4.57 -0.58
C TYR A 24 -6.55 -4.98 -2.06
N SER A 25 -5.30 -5.12 -2.51
CA SER A 25 -5.00 -5.48 -3.90
C SER A 25 -5.38 -6.95 -4.16
N PRO A 26 -6.19 -7.23 -5.19
CA PRO A 26 -6.55 -8.60 -5.54
C PRO A 26 -5.42 -9.36 -6.25
N THR A 27 -4.40 -8.63 -6.73
CA THR A 27 -3.32 -9.15 -7.57
C THR A 27 -2.00 -9.31 -6.81
N ALA A 28 -1.82 -8.61 -5.68
CA ALA A 28 -0.62 -8.68 -4.86
C ALA A 28 -0.90 -9.33 -3.48
N THR A 29 0.06 -10.13 -2.99
CA THR A 29 -0.07 -10.77 -1.67
C THR A 29 0.28 -9.75 -0.60
N ALA A 30 -0.67 -9.46 0.31
CA ALA A 30 -0.52 -8.51 1.41
C ALA A 30 -0.20 -7.07 0.95
N ALA A 31 -1.04 -6.51 0.09
CA ALA A 31 -0.85 -5.16 -0.45
C ALA A 31 -2.14 -4.34 -0.44
N TRP A 32 -2.01 -3.01 -0.37
CA TRP A 32 -3.12 -2.06 -0.48
C TRP A 32 -2.88 -1.05 -1.60
N GLU A 33 -3.82 -0.93 -2.51
CA GLU A 33 -3.90 0.17 -3.45
C GLU A 33 -4.37 1.44 -2.73
N VAL A 34 -3.72 2.56 -3.02
CA VAL A 34 -4.00 3.85 -2.39
C VAL A 34 -4.59 4.80 -3.42
N TYR A 35 -5.72 5.40 -3.07
CA TYR A 35 -6.41 6.37 -3.92
C TYR A 35 -6.67 7.67 -3.14
N TYR A 36 -6.53 8.82 -3.80
CA TYR A 36 -6.86 10.13 -3.25
C TYR A 36 -7.85 10.85 -4.16
N GLY A 37 -9.07 11.08 -3.66
CA GLY A 37 -10.12 11.71 -4.47
C GLY A 37 -10.55 10.91 -5.70
N GLY A 38 -10.23 9.61 -5.75
CA GLY A 38 -10.48 8.73 -6.90
C GLY A 38 -9.26 8.51 -7.81
N GLU A 39 -8.21 9.30 -7.65
CA GLU A 39 -6.95 9.14 -8.39
C GLU A 39 -6.06 8.09 -7.73
N TYR A 40 -5.52 7.16 -8.51
CA TYR A 40 -4.61 6.12 -8.04
C TYR A 40 -3.23 6.70 -7.73
N LEU A 41 -2.74 6.49 -6.51
CA LEU A 41 -1.44 6.99 -6.05
C LEU A 41 -0.33 5.94 -6.06
N GLY A 42 -0.67 4.65 -6.07
CA GLY A 42 0.28 3.55 -5.97
C GLY A 42 -0.17 2.48 -4.99
N LEU A 43 0.77 1.63 -4.61
CA LEU A 43 0.51 0.43 -3.82
C LEU A 43 1.41 0.40 -2.57
N ILE A 44 0.87 -0.04 -1.45
CA ILE A 44 1.60 -0.28 -0.20
C ILE A 44 1.68 -1.77 0.01
N GLU A 45 2.87 -2.34 0.02
CA GLU A 45 3.10 -3.75 0.35
C GLU A 45 3.42 -3.91 1.83
N GLU A 46 2.81 -4.91 2.46
CA GLU A 46 3.14 -5.39 3.78
C GLU A 46 4.17 -6.52 3.66
N VAL A 47 5.39 -6.26 4.13
CA VAL A 47 6.50 -7.21 4.09
C VAL A 47 6.69 -7.82 5.47
N HIS A 48 6.52 -9.14 5.57
CA HIS A 48 6.80 -9.92 6.77
C HIS A 48 8.18 -10.55 6.65
N LEU A 49 9.12 -10.12 7.49
CA LEU A 49 10.46 -10.68 7.56
C LEU A 49 10.55 -11.71 8.68
N ASP A 50 11.24 -12.82 8.42
CA ASP A 50 11.44 -13.89 9.42
C ASP A 50 12.14 -13.35 10.67
N GLY A 51 11.52 -13.57 11.82
CA GLY A 51 12.04 -13.14 13.12
C GLY A 51 11.63 -11.72 13.55
N GLU A 52 10.88 -10.98 12.73
CA GLU A 52 10.32 -9.69 13.11
C GLU A 52 8.90 -9.83 13.67
N ALA A 53 8.63 -9.12 14.78
CA ALA A 53 7.33 -9.15 15.44
C ALA A 53 6.28 -8.28 14.74
N TRP A 54 6.71 -7.37 13.86
CA TRP A 54 5.87 -6.38 13.20
C TRP A 54 6.16 -6.36 11.70
N PRO A 55 5.15 -6.12 10.86
CA PRO A 55 5.36 -5.93 9.43
C PRO A 55 6.17 -4.67 9.16
N ARG A 56 6.89 -4.69 8.04
CA ARG A 56 7.40 -3.49 7.38
C ARG A 56 6.50 -3.14 6.21
N PHE A 57 6.55 -1.89 5.77
CA PHE A 57 5.74 -1.41 4.66
C PHE A 57 6.64 -0.91 3.53
N VAL A 58 6.20 -1.07 2.29
CA VAL A 58 6.91 -0.54 1.11
C VAL A 58 5.91 0.22 0.26
N ALA A 59 6.17 1.49 0.02
CA ALA A 59 5.41 2.28 -0.96
C ALA A 59 5.97 2.01 -2.37
N ARG A 60 5.12 1.54 -3.27
CA ARG A 60 5.39 1.37 -4.69
C ARG A 60 4.65 2.42 -5.48
N LEU A 61 5.39 3.16 -6.30
CA LEU A 61 4.82 4.19 -7.16
C LEU A 61 4.05 3.53 -8.33
N PRO A 62 3.13 4.28 -8.97
CA PRO A 62 2.38 3.75 -10.11
C PRO A 62 3.31 3.20 -11.20
N GLY A 63 3.12 1.94 -11.58
CA GLY A 63 3.95 1.26 -12.58
C GLY A 63 5.18 0.52 -12.03
N GLU A 64 5.51 0.64 -10.74
CA GLU A 64 6.55 -0.17 -10.06
C GLU A 64 5.99 -1.52 -9.56
N GLU A 65 4.71 -1.79 -9.81
CA GLU A 65 3.98 -2.99 -9.38
C GLU A 65 4.41 -4.26 -10.12
N GLU A 66 5.01 -4.14 -11.31
CA GLU A 66 5.47 -5.28 -12.13
C GLU A 66 6.90 -5.75 -11.82
N GLY A 67 7.64 -5.03 -10.96
CA GLY A 67 9.01 -5.35 -10.56
C GLY A 67 9.04 -6.52 -9.58
N THR A 68 9.43 -7.71 -10.07
CA THR A 68 9.59 -8.95 -9.28
C THR A 68 10.76 -8.93 -8.29
N GLU A 69 11.51 -7.83 -8.19
CA GLU A 69 12.59 -7.68 -7.22
C GLU A 69 12.09 -7.01 -5.94
N VAL A 70 12.30 -7.70 -4.82
CA VAL A 70 12.12 -7.18 -3.46
C VAL A 70 13.16 -6.07 -3.25
N GLY A 71 12.84 -4.84 -3.65
CA GLY A 71 13.79 -3.72 -3.62
C GLY A 71 13.39 -2.46 -4.38
N ASP A 72 12.50 -2.57 -5.38
CA ASP A 72 11.94 -1.41 -6.08
C ASP A 72 10.72 -0.88 -5.30
N GLY A 73 10.99 0.05 -4.38
CA GLY A 73 9.96 0.74 -3.60
C GLY A 73 10.57 1.47 -2.40
N VAL A 74 9.84 2.44 -1.85
CA VAL A 74 10.32 3.24 -0.71
C VAL A 74 9.91 2.56 0.61
N PRO A 75 10.88 2.05 1.41
CA PRO A 75 10.56 1.38 2.65
C PRO A 75 10.05 2.36 3.71
N ALA A 76 9.06 1.92 4.48
CA ALA A 76 8.42 2.65 5.55
C ALA A 76 8.20 1.75 6.77
N SER A 77 8.39 2.32 7.96
CA SER A 77 8.16 1.60 9.22
C SER A 77 6.68 1.57 9.65
N ASP A 78 5.83 2.38 9.02
CA ASP A 78 4.38 2.45 9.24
C ASP A 78 3.69 2.68 7.89
N TRP A 79 2.54 2.05 7.65
CA TRP A 79 1.78 2.21 6.41
C TRP A 79 1.35 3.66 6.18
N ARG A 80 1.15 4.46 7.24
CA ARG A 80 0.85 5.90 7.10
C ARG A 80 1.99 6.69 6.49
N LEU A 81 3.24 6.32 6.82
CA LEU A 81 4.42 6.93 6.20
C LEU A 81 4.53 6.49 4.74
N ALA A 82 4.17 5.25 4.41
CA ALA A 82 4.09 4.80 3.02
C ALA A 82 3.03 5.62 2.23
N VAL A 83 1.87 5.90 2.82
CA VAL A 83 0.87 6.82 2.24
C VAL A 83 1.45 8.22 1.99
N GLU A 84 2.17 8.78 2.97
CA GLU A 84 2.79 10.11 2.84
C GLU A 84 3.80 10.16 1.70
N VAL A 85 4.57 9.09 1.48
CA VAL A 85 5.47 8.98 0.33
C VAL A 85 4.71 9.03 -0.99
N LEU A 86 3.63 8.25 -1.12
CA LEU A 86 2.80 8.24 -2.33
C LEU A 86 2.14 9.61 -2.56
N ALA A 87 1.62 10.23 -1.51
CA ALA A 87 1.02 11.57 -1.58
C ALA A 87 2.03 12.64 -1.99
N ALA A 88 3.22 12.63 -1.39
CA ALA A 88 4.29 13.58 -1.73
C ALA A 88 4.76 13.41 -3.19
N HIS A 89 4.85 12.17 -3.69
CA HIS A 89 5.18 11.91 -5.09
C HIS A 89 4.09 12.45 -6.05
N ALA A 90 2.82 12.34 -5.66
CA ALA A 90 1.69 12.88 -6.41
C ALA A 90 1.52 14.41 -6.30
N GLY A 91 2.35 15.09 -5.49
CA GLY A 91 2.31 16.55 -5.31
C GLY A 91 1.17 17.04 -4.41
N LEU A 92 0.72 16.20 -3.47
CA LEU A 92 -0.35 16.49 -2.52
C LEU A 92 0.14 17.05 -1.18
#